data_AF-A0A7C3UCU6-F1
#
_entry.id   AF-A0A7C3UCU6-F1
#
_cell.length_a   1.000
_cell.length_b   1.000
_cell.length_c   1.000
_cell.angle_alpha   90.00
_cell.angle_beta   90.00
_cell.angle_gamma   90.00
#
_symmetry.space_group_name_H-M   'P 1'
#
loop_
_entity.id
_entity.type
_entity.pdbx_description
1 polymer ?
#
loop_
_entity_poly.entity_id
_entity_poly.type
_entity_poly.pdbx_seq_one_letter_code
_entity_poly.pdbx_strand_id
1 'polypeptide(L)'
;ILVELRRAHEQGNAYAGVDVFSGKVVDMRERGVLEPLRVKKQAISSATEVAIMILRIDDVIAAKGLEKEKEKGRETETEIESSEED
;
A
#
# COMPACT_ATOMS: atom_id res chain seq x y z
N ILE A 1 11.23 25.13 -5.17
CA ILE A 1 11.45 23.73 -5.59
C ILE A 1 10.29 23.19 -6.43
N LEU A 2 9.08 22.94 -5.91
CA LEU A 2 7.99 22.34 -6.73
C LEU A 2 7.56 23.19 -7.94
N VAL A 3 7.44 24.51 -7.78
CA VAL A 3 7.09 25.43 -8.89
C VAL A 3 8.17 25.43 -9.97
N GLU A 4 9.44 25.45 -9.56
CA GLU A 4 10.60 25.41 -10.44
C GLU A 4 10.70 24.07 -11.20
N LEU A 5 10.45 22.95 -10.51
CA LEU A 5 10.43 21.62 -11.11
C LEU A 5 9.33 21.49 -12.17
N ARG A 6 8.12 21.95 -11.87
CA ARG A 6 7.01 21.97 -12.85
C ARG A 6 7.36 22.82 -14.07
N ARG A 7 7.92 24.01 -13.86
CA ARG A 7 8.37 24.88 -14.95
C ARG A 7 9.41 24.19 -15.83
N ALA A 8 10.38 23.49 -15.24
CA ALA A 8 11.39 22.74 -15.99
C ALA A 8 10.77 21.60 -16.83
N HIS A 9 9.77 20.89 -16.28
CA HIS A 9 9.02 19.86 -17.01
C HIS A 9 8.17 20.44 -18.15
N GLU A 10 7.50 21.57 -17.92
CA GLU A 10 6.72 22.28 -18.95
C GLU A 10 7.59 22.79 -20.12
N GLN A 11 8.86 23.10 -19.84
CA GLN A 11 9.85 23.47 -20.85
C GLN A 11 10.45 22.27 -21.61
N GLY A 12 9.98 21.05 -21.32
CA GLY A 12 10.39 19.83 -22.03
C GLY A 12 11.55 19.07 -21.40
N ASN A 13 12.06 19.49 -20.23
CA ASN A 13 13.09 18.72 -19.54
C ASN A 13 12.47 17.55 -18.76
N ALA A 14 12.30 16.41 -19.42
CA ALA A 14 11.73 15.21 -18.81
C ALA A 14 12.59 14.59 -17.68
N TYR A 15 13.88 14.95 -17.60
CA TYR A 15 14.82 14.41 -16.60
C TYR A 15 15.04 15.34 -15.40
N ALA A 16 14.38 16.50 -15.36
CA ALA A 16 14.46 17.36 -14.20
C ALA A 16 13.90 16.64 -12.96
N GLY A 17 14.67 16.61 -11.88
CA GLY A 17 14.27 16.04 -10.60
C GLY A 17 14.82 16.87 -9.44
N VAL A 18 14.50 16.47 -8.21
CA VAL A 18 14.98 17.13 -7.00
C VAL A 18 16.18 16.37 -6.44
N ASP A 19 17.32 17.05 -6.27
CA ASP A 19 18.41 16.55 -5.45
C ASP A 19 18.01 16.67 -3.96
N VAL A 20 17.90 15.53 -3.28
CA VAL A 20 17.46 15.46 -1.89
C VAL A 20 18.46 16.06 -0.90
N PHE A 21 19.74 16.20 -1.28
CA PHE A 21 20.76 16.78 -0.41
C PHE A 21 20.79 18.30 -0.51
N SER A 22 20.73 18.83 -1.73
CA SER A 22 20.82 20.28 -1.97
C SER A 22 19.46 20.98 -2.06
N GLY A 23 18.37 20.23 -2.24
CA GLY A 23 17.02 20.76 -2.44
C GLY A 23 16.84 21.49 -3.78
N LYS A 24 17.76 21.33 -4.74
CA LYS A 24 17.73 22.02 -6.03
C LYS A 24 17.17 21.13 -7.13
N VAL A 25 16.60 21.75 -8.16
CA VAL A 25 16.22 21.06 -9.39
C VAL A 25 17.49 20.79 -10.20
N VAL A 26 17.73 19.53 -10.54
CA VAL A 26 18.89 19.08 -11.32
C VAL A 26 18.45 18.06 -12.37
N ASP A 27 19.30 17.80 -13.36
CA ASP A 27 19.09 16.70 -14.31
C ASP A 27 19.45 15.37 -13.66
N MET A 28 18.46 14.47 -13.52
CA MET A 28 18.65 13.17 -12.88
C MET A 28 19.47 12.20 -13.71
N ARG A 29 19.47 12.36 -15.04
CA ARG A 29 20.26 11.53 -15.95
C ARG A 29 21.74 11.85 -15.82
N GLU A 30 22.09 13.14 -15.80
CA GLU A 30 23.47 13.59 -15.56
C GLU A 30 23.96 13.21 -14.15
N ARG A 31 23.04 13.17 -13.17
CA ARG A 31 23.33 12.72 -11.81
C ARG A 31 23.45 11.19 -11.67
N GLY A 32 23.20 10.43 -12.74
CA GLY A 32 23.25 8.97 -12.72
C GLY A 32 22.12 8.30 -11.94
N VAL A 33 21.05 9.03 -11.63
CA VAL A 33 19.88 8.53 -10.90
C VAL A 33 18.92 7.93 -11.92
N LEU A 34 18.96 6.61 -12.08
CA LEU A 34 18.15 5.85 -13.02
C LEU A 34 17.28 4.83 -12.30
N GLU A 35 16.10 4.58 -12.87
CA GLU A 35 15.14 3.64 -12.29
C GLU A 35 14.63 2.67 -13.36
N PRO A 36 14.43 1.37 -13.04
CA PRO A 36 13.90 0.43 -14.00
C PRO A 36 12.47 0.78 -14.40
N LEU A 37 12.21 0.85 -15.71
CA LEU A 37 10.89 1.15 -16.26
C LEU A 37 9.78 0.24 -15.69
N ARG A 38 10.10 -1.04 -15.50
CA ARG A 38 9.18 -2.05 -14.95
C ARG A 38 8.69 -1.67 -13.55
N VAL A 39 9.58 -1.17 -12.70
CA VAL A 39 9.26 -0.81 -11.31
C VAL A 39 8.30 0.37 -11.28
N LYS A 40 8.54 1.42 -12.10
CA LYS A 40 7.66 2.59 -12.16
C LYS A 40 6.28 2.28 -12.73
N LYS A 41 6.23 1.49 -13.81
CA LYS A 41 4.95 1.03 -14.37
C LYS A 41 4.14 0.24 -13.33
N GLN A 42 4.78 -0.72 -12.68
CA GLN A 42 4.10 -1.54 -11.67
C GLN A 42 3.64 -0.71 -10.47
N ALA A 43 4.47 0.21 -9.98
CA ALA A 43 4.12 1.06 -8.85
C ALA A 43 2.86 1.89 -9.13
N ILE A 44 2.74 2.49 -10.32
CA ILE A 44 1.56 3.26 -10.72
C ILE A 44 0.34 2.34 -10.86
N SER A 45 0.46 1.21 -11.59
CA SER A 45 -0.65 0.27 -11.77
C SER A 45 -1.19 -0.25 -10.43
N SER A 46 -0.31 -0.71 -9.54
CA SER A 46 -0.72 -1.23 -8.23
C SER A 46 -1.34 -0.14 -7.34
N ALA A 47 -0.80 1.09 -7.36
CA ALA A 47 -1.40 2.20 -6.62
C ALA A 47 -2.81 2.53 -7.15
N THR A 48 -2.99 2.51 -8.47
CA THR A 48 -4.30 2.72 -9.11
C THR A 48 -5.30 1.62 -8.74
N GLU A 49 -4.90 0.35 -8.78
CA GLU A 49 -5.76 -0.78 -8.38
C GLU A 49 -6.22 -0.64 -6.93
N VAL A 50 -5.31 -0.30 -6.02
CA VAL A 50 -5.64 -0.07 -4.60
C VAL A 50 -6.55 1.13 -4.41
N ALA A 51 -6.27 2.25 -5.08
CA ALA A 51 -7.15 3.42 -5.03
C ALA A 51 -8.57 3.07 -5.51
N ILE A 52 -8.70 2.30 -6.59
CA ILE A 52 -9.98 1.81 -7.09
C ILE A 52 -10.65 0.85 -6.09
N MET A 53 -9.90 -0.01 -5.41
CA MET A 53 -10.46 -0.85 -4.33
C MET A 53 -11.07 0.02 -3.23
N ILE A 54 -10.32 1.02 -2.74
CA ILE A 54 -10.77 1.89 -1.65
C ILE A 54 -11.98 2.72 -2.07
N LEU A 55 -11.96 3.33 -3.26
CA LEU A 55 -13.05 4.18 -3.75
C LEU A 55 -14.36 3.41 -4.00
N ARG A 56 -14.31 2.08 -4.13
CA ARG A 56 -15.48 1.20 -4.28
C ARG A 56 -16.05 0.70 -2.96
N ILE A 57 -15.41 0.99 -1.84
CA ILE A 57 -15.93 0.62 -0.52
C ILE A 57 -17.03 1.61 -0.18
N ASP A 58 -18.27 1.13 -0.14
CA ASP A 58 -19.40 1.92 0.31
C ASP A 58 -19.51 1.88 1.84
N ASP A 59 -19.47 0.68 2.42
CA ASP A 59 -19.58 0.47 3.87
C ASP A 59 -18.60 -0.60 4.38
N VAL A 60 -18.11 -0.42 5.61
CA VAL A 60 -17.27 -1.40 6.32
C VAL A 60 -18.08 -2.00 7.46
N ILE A 61 -18.43 -3.28 7.34
CA ILE A 61 -19.11 -4.02 8.41
C ILE A 61 -18.05 -4.80 9.20
N ALA A 62 -17.77 -4.34 10.42
CA ALA A 62 -16.89 -5.06 11.33
C ALA A 62 -17.67 -6.20 12.01
N ALA A 63 -17.27 -7.45 11.74
CA ALA A 63 -17.80 -8.60 12.47
C ALA A 63 -17.28 -8.57 13.91
N LYS A 64 -18.14 -8.25 14.89
CA LYS A 64 -17.83 -8.47 16.31
C LYS A 64 -17.93 -9.98 16.60
N GLY A 65 -16.78 -10.61 16.80
CA GLY A 65 -16.64 -11.85 17.57
C GLY A 65 -17.15 -13.13 16.93
N LEU A 66 -16.38 -13.69 15.98
CA LEU A 66 -16.36 -15.14 15.74
C LEU A 66 -15.63 -15.90 16.87
N GLU A 67 -15.06 -15.20 17.85
CA GLU A 67 -14.38 -15.79 19.01
C GLU A 67 -15.37 -16.52 19.95
N LYS A 68 -16.60 -16.02 20.10
CA LYS A 68 -17.59 -16.60 21.03
C LYS A 68 -18.19 -17.94 20.59
N GLU A 69 -18.19 -18.25 19.29
CA GLU A 69 -18.67 -19.55 18.80
C GLU A 69 -17.58 -20.64 18.88
N LYS A 70 -16.29 -20.26 18.84
CA LYS A 70 -15.19 -21.21 19.03
C LYS A 70 -14.98 -21.62 20.48
N GLU A 71 -15.25 -20.74 21.45
CA GLU A 71 -15.22 -21.10 22.88
C GLU A 71 -16.33 -22.09 23.23
N LYS A 72 -17.57 -21.86 22.76
CA LYS A 72 -18.70 -22.75 23.04
C LYS A 72 -18.49 -24.17 22.51
N GLY A 73 -17.91 -24.32 21.31
CA GLY A 73 -17.63 -25.64 20.73
C GLY A 73 -16.52 -26.40 21.49
N ARG A 74 -15.53 -25.67 22.02
CA ARG A 74 -14.40 -26.26 22.76
C ARG A 74 -14.80 -26.68 24.18
N GLU A 75 -15.69 -25.94 24.83
CA GLU A 75 -16.26 -26.31 26.14
C GLU A 75 -17.12 -27.57 26.04
N THR A 76 -17.91 -27.72 24.96
CA THR A 76 -18.74 -28.92 24.75
C THR A 76 -17.91 -30.17 24.46
N GLU A 77 -16.83 -30.07 23.68
CA GLU A 77 -15.91 -31.20 23.46
C GLU A 77 -15.20 -31.63 24.76
N THR A 78 -14.81 -30.66 25.60
CA THR A 78 -14.11 -30.94 26.87
C THR A 78 -15.03 -31.60 27.90
N GLU A 79 -16.31 -31.21 27.97
CA GLU A 79 -17.30 -31.82 28.85
C GLU A 79 -17.66 -33.25 28.43
N ILE A 80 -17.75 -33.52 27.12
CA ILE A 80 -18.05 -34.86 26.60
C ILE A 80 -16.90 -35.83 26.90
N GLU A 81 -15.63 -35.45 26.64
CA GLU A 81 -14.47 -36.29 26.98
C GLU A 81 -14.38 -36.59 28.49
N SER A 82 -14.69 -35.61 29.35
CA SER A 82 -14.66 -35.82 30.81
C SER A 82 -15.76 -36.76 31.33
N SER A 83 -16.83 -36.96 30.56
CA SER A 83 -17.96 -37.82 30.95
C SER A 83 -17.86 -39.26 30.45
N GLU A 84 -16.92 -39.54 29.54
CA GLU A 84 -16.66 -40.88 29.01
C GLU A 84 -15.56 -41.64 29.77
N GLU A 85 -14.83 -40.96 30.68
CA GLU A 85 -13.74 -41.54 31.48
C GLU A 85 -14.15 -41.98 32.92
N ASP A 86 -15.40 -41.74 33.34
CA ASP A 86 -15.99 -42.17 34.63
C ASP A 86 -16.89 -43.43 34.52
#